data_AF-A0A3A2J3E3-F1
#
_entry.id   AF-A0A3A2J3E3-F1
#
_cell.length_a   1.000
_cell.length_b   1.000
_cell.length_c   1.000
_cell.angle_alpha   90.00
_cell.angle_beta   90.00
_cell.angle_gamma   90.00
#
_symmetry.space_group_name_H-M   'P 1'
#
loop_
_entity.id
_entity.type
_entity.pdbx_description
1 polymer ?
#
loop_
_entity_poly.entity_id
_entity_poly.type
_entity_poly.pdbx_seq_one_letter_code
_entity_poly.pdbx_strand_id
1 'polypeptide(L)'
;MLTYPRNDLDSQTALLDVIGSFWTDIFQDTDKLQTFFSGQCSLFEQAYLDYIDTIRCLSRRDIPLLHRELWSMLTFSQRDLNTVAAGEAAYGSGRAYGDGLTYGQTLTTKFALPLPANLKKITALFNRITTPSLSLLQGIDYEIVDSSIVFKQNPFSNPLIPQRPIYGADSKITSYEIGLWGFSGEFDDAFLFNNFGYVLDLKLPSTESSKGLINALFDSHVFGPTVRILTSLVSATLGVPTVIEAKETVEVITTNPTAIQVITNAHVYSFTPGSVPVVAVGDVLSACDQLVDTVEIIDFASASAGTATIPGITIGSGMITSSYFNDLYFKNATVPLQYLGPDANGKVVVQFEISGFPGDVDLFWDSAQAAGEAAGATLANLLDTRPSPVGEPAAYDLPATINPMRFLLDNFFGNNLIGIKIKQTQVASDALGLAWLRTLREILPPHTTCIIFVNAVVSQDTYDTSTVSDVGAELLSFTSPSETISIASVDLGPIIYVEEGECANNYGDVV
;
A
#
# COMPACT_ATOMS: atom_id res chain seq x y z
N MET A 1 28.89 5.14 -7.81
CA MET A 1 30.31 5.52 -7.73
C MET A 1 30.37 7.05 -7.75
N LEU A 2 30.77 7.68 -6.65
CA LEU A 2 30.90 9.14 -6.56
C LEU A 2 32.28 9.51 -7.14
N THR A 3 32.31 9.93 -8.41
CA THR A 3 33.52 10.44 -9.04
C THR A 3 33.53 11.95 -8.86
N TYR A 4 34.50 12.47 -8.11
CA TYR A 4 34.75 13.89 -7.96
C TYR A 4 36.13 14.22 -8.55
N PRO A 5 36.29 15.30 -9.34
CA PRO A 5 35.24 16.18 -9.86
C PRO A 5 34.36 15.49 -10.92
N ARG A 6 33.08 15.85 -10.98
CA ARG A 6 32.09 15.28 -11.91
C ARG A 6 32.13 15.98 -13.27
N ASN A 7 32.54 17.25 -13.29
CA ASN A 7 32.81 18.05 -14.48
C ASN A 7 33.89 19.12 -14.17
N ASP A 8 34.32 19.88 -15.18
CA ASP A 8 35.31 20.95 -15.01
C ASP A 8 34.81 22.12 -14.14
N LEU A 9 33.49 22.22 -13.91
CA LEU A 9 32.89 23.26 -13.06
C LEU A 9 33.05 22.95 -11.56
N ASP A 10 33.31 21.69 -11.20
CA ASP A 10 33.59 21.28 -9.82
C ASP A 10 35.01 21.64 -9.37
N SER A 11 35.91 21.91 -10.33
CA SER A 11 37.29 22.31 -10.06
C SER A 11 37.41 23.84 -10.00
N GLN A 12 37.66 24.36 -8.79
CA GLN A 12 37.84 25.79 -8.55
C GLN A 12 38.96 26.41 -9.40
N THR A 13 39.97 25.62 -9.75
CA THR A 13 41.10 26.05 -10.58
C THR A 13 40.75 26.06 -12.06
N ALA A 14 40.09 25.01 -12.56
CA ALA A 14 39.67 24.94 -13.96
C ALA A 14 38.66 26.06 -14.30
N LEU A 15 37.84 26.45 -13.33
CA LEU A 15 36.88 27.52 -13.55
C LEU A 15 37.55 28.89 -13.76
N LEU A 16 38.60 29.22 -12.98
CA LEU A 16 39.35 30.45 -13.19
C LEU A 16 40.02 30.50 -14.58
N ASP A 17 40.49 29.36 -15.07
CA ASP A 17 41.09 29.25 -16.40
C ASP A 17 40.09 29.54 -17.52
N VAL A 18 38.80 29.20 -17.32
CA VAL A 18 37.72 29.44 -18.31
C VAL A 18 37.33 30.91 -18.40
N ILE A 19 37.39 31.66 -17.30
CA ILE A 19 36.88 33.04 -17.22
C ILE A 19 37.95 34.07 -17.68
N GLY A 20 39.21 33.61 -17.85
CA GLY A 20 40.32 34.36 -18.41
C GLY A 20 41.07 35.24 -17.41
N SER A 21 42.35 35.54 -17.72
CA SER A 21 43.28 36.23 -16.81
C SER A 21 42.87 37.67 -16.44
N PHE A 22 41.92 38.26 -17.16
CA PHE A 22 41.40 39.60 -16.88
C PHE A 22 40.93 39.77 -15.43
N TRP A 23 40.22 38.78 -14.88
CA TRP A 23 39.69 38.85 -13.52
C TRP A 23 40.77 38.65 -12.46
N THR A 24 41.74 37.78 -12.73
CA THR A 24 42.88 37.57 -11.83
C THR A 24 43.85 38.75 -11.83
N ASP A 25 43.90 39.52 -12.92
CA ASP A 25 44.75 40.72 -13.02
C ASP A 25 44.15 41.93 -12.29
N ILE A 26 42.81 42.04 -12.23
CA ILE A 26 42.10 43.15 -11.58
C ILE A 26 41.92 42.93 -10.08
N PHE A 27 41.66 41.69 -9.66
CA PHE A 27 41.41 41.37 -8.26
C PHE A 27 42.61 40.63 -7.65
N GLN A 28 43.29 41.30 -6.72
CA GLN A 28 44.45 40.73 -6.01
C GLN A 28 44.05 39.56 -5.08
N ASP A 29 42.81 39.53 -4.61
CA ASP A 29 42.27 38.48 -3.72
C ASP A 29 41.74 37.28 -4.52
N THR A 30 42.64 36.45 -5.04
CA THR A 30 42.27 35.29 -5.88
C THR A 30 41.39 34.28 -5.13
N ASP A 31 41.62 34.06 -3.83
CA ASP A 31 40.84 33.12 -3.01
C ASP A 31 39.35 33.52 -2.88
N LYS A 32 39.08 34.84 -2.84
CA LYS A 32 37.70 35.35 -2.77
C LYS A 32 36.99 35.17 -4.09
N LEU A 33 37.69 35.38 -5.21
CA LEU A 33 37.17 35.09 -6.55
C LEU A 33 36.84 33.60 -6.69
N GLN A 34 37.74 32.71 -6.29
CA GLN A 34 37.50 31.25 -6.32
C GLN A 34 36.27 30.87 -5.50
N THR A 35 36.16 31.40 -4.28
CA THR A 35 35.00 31.14 -3.40
C THR A 35 33.69 31.65 -4.02
N PHE A 36 33.70 32.87 -4.56
CA PHE A 36 32.53 33.46 -5.20
C PHE A 36 32.06 32.64 -6.41
N PHE A 37 33.00 32.27 -7.27
CA PHE A 37 32.69 31.47 -8.44
C PHE A 37 32.27 30.04 -8.09
N SER A 38 32.88 29.40 -7.09
CA SER A 38 32.41 28.12 -6.56
C SER A 38 30.95 28.19 -6.08
N GLY A 39 30.57 29.31 -5.44
CA GLY A 39 29.19 29.57 -5.07
C GLY A 39 28.27 29.71 -6.28
N GLN A 40 28.69 30.44 -7.32
CA GLN A 40 27.94 30.53 -8.58
C GLN A 40 27.77 29.18 -9.27
N CYS A 41 28.79 28.33 -9.30
CA CYS A 41 28.69 26.99 -9.87
C CYS A 41 27.65 26.14 -9.12
N SER A 42 27.63 26.22 -7.79
CA SER A 42 26.62 25.52 -6.98
C SER A 42 25.20 26.01 -7.30
N LEU A 43 25.03 27.32 -7.53
CA LEU A 43 23.74 27.89 -7.96
C LEU A 43 23.36 27.44 -9.37
N PHE A 44 24.30 27.39 -10.31
CA PHE A 44 24.03 26.87 -11.65
C PHE A 44 23.69 25.38 -11.65
N GLU A 45 24.35 24.59 -10.79
CA GLU A 45 24.03 23.18 -10.63
C GLU A 45 22.60 23.00 -10.09
N GLN A 46 22.22 23.78 -9.07
CA GLN A 46 20.84 23.77 -8.57
C GLN A 46 19.84 24.16 -9.66
N ALA A 47 20.07 25.28 -10.36
CA ALA A 47 19.19 25.73 -11.44
C ALA A 47 19.05 24.70 -12.56
N TYR A 48 20.12 23.95 -12.85
CA TYR A 48 20.08 22.86 -13.82
C TYR A 48 19.26 21.66 -13.31
N LEU A 49 19.36 21.31 -12.02
CA LEU A 49 18.52 20.28 -11.41
C LEU A 49 17.04 20.69 -11.45
N ASP A 50 16.71 21.92 -11.07
CA ASP A 50 15.34 22.46 -11.11
C ASP A 50 14.76 22.40 -12.52
N TYR A 51 15.59 22.72 -13.53
CA TYR A 51 15.21 22.62 -14.93
C TYR A 51 14.92 21.17 -15.37
N ILE A 52 15.75 20.21 -14.97
CA ILE A 52 15.51 18.79 -15.25
C ILE A 52 14.23 18.31 -14.57
N ASP A 53 14.02 18.64 -13.30
CA ASP A 53 12.82 18.26 -12.56
C ASP A 53 11.58 18.84 -13.23
N THR A 54 11.64 20.09 -13.68
CA THR A 54 10.56 20.73 -14.45
C THR A 54 10.26 20.00 -15.76
N ILE A 55 11.29 19.59 -16.51
CA ILE A 55 11.10 18.77 -17.73
C ILE A 55 10.45 17.43 -17.38
N ARG A 56 10.90 16.77 -16.31
CA ARG A 56 10.36 15.47 -15.89
C ARG A 56 8.91 15.57 -15.44
N CYS A 57 8.49 16.68 -14.86
CA CYS A 57 7.09 16.95 -14.52
C CYS A 57 6.15 16.96 -15.74
N LEU A 58 6.66 17.05 -16.97
CA LEU A 58 5.84 16.91 -18.18
C LEU A 58 5.36 15.47 -18.42
N SER A 59 6.00 14.48 -17.80
CA SER A 59 5.66 13.05 -17.95
C SER A 59 5.18 12.49 -16.61
N ARG A 60 3.95 11.97 -16.58
CA ARG A 60 3.41 11.25 -15.40
C ARG A 60 4.22 10.00 -15.01
N ARG A 61 5.00 9.45 -15.94
CA ARG A 61 5.85 8.27 -15.70
C ARG A 61 7.22 8.66 -15.14
N ASP A 62 7.76 9.81 -15.54
CA ASP A 62 9.12 10.23 -15.17
C ASP A 62 9.12 11.31 -14.09
N ILE A 63 7.95 11.79 -13.66
CA ILE A 63 7.81 12.82 -12.63
C ILE A 63 8.59 12.42 -11.36
N PRO A 64 9.48 13.29 -10.85
CA PRO A 64 10.14 13.06 -9.58
C PRO A 64 9.12 13.13 -8.45
N LEU A 65 9.25 12.22 -7.47
CA LEU A 65 8.42 12.25 -6.27
C LEU A 65 8.87 13.34 -5.29
N LEU A 66 10.17 13.59 -5.24
CA LEU A 66 10.80 14.54 -4.33
C LEU A 66 11.66 15.51 -5.13
N HIS A 67 11.60 16.78 -4.76
CA HIS A 67 12.51 17.82 -5.23
C HIS A 67 13.85 17.72 -4.49
N ARG A 68 14.96 17.88 -5.20
CA ARG A 68 16.29 17.84 -4.59
C ARG A 68 16.91 19.22 -4.52
N GLU A 69 17.21 19.68 -3.31
CA GLU A 69 18.05 20.86 -3.08
C GLU A 69 19.46 20.43 -2.65
N LEU A 70 20.47 20.91 -3.36
CA LEU A 70 21.88 20.63 -3.06
C LEU A 70 22.29 21.19 -1.71
N TRP A 71 21.87 22.40 -1.38
CA TRP A 71 22.18 23.07 -0.13
C TRP A 71 20.95 23.74 0.46
N SER A 72 20.51 23.25 1.62
CA SER A 72 19.37 23.81 2.36
C SER A 72 19.80 24.17 3.78
N MET A 73 19.37 25.33 4.27
CA MET A 73 19.68 25.74 5.64
C MET A 73 18.61 25.20 6.59
N LEU A 74 19.01 24.36 7.53
CA LEU A 74 18.15 23.85 8.59
C LEU A 74 18.40 24.65 9.88
N THR A 75 17.32 25.21 10.43
CA THR A 75 17.36 25.95 11.69
C THR A 75 16.58 25.19 12.75
N PHE A 76 17.20 24.99 13.91
CA PHE A 76 16.55 24.30 15.04
C PHE A 76 16.59 25.17 16.30
N SER A 77 15.47 25.25 16.98
CA SER A 77 15.34 25.94 18.27
C SER A 77 15.56 24.95 19.41
N GLN A 78 16.31 25.36 20.43
CA GLN A 78 16.51 24.55 21.64
C GLN A 78 15.20 24.32 22.40
N ARG A 79 14.19 25.19 22.23
CA ARG A 79 12.86 24.99 22.84
C ARG A 79 12.13 23.78 22.28
N ASP A 80 12.44 23.39 21.04
CA ASP A 80 11.79 22.27 20.35
C ASP A 80 12.51 20.95 20.61
N LEU A 81 13.57 20.97 21.43
CA LEU A 81 14.31 19.77 21.77
C LEU A 81 13.42 18.82 22.55
N ASN A 82 13.24 17.63 22.01
CA ASN A 82 12.45 16.53 22.55
C ASN A 82 10.96 16.84 22.75
N THR A 83 10.40 17.77 21.98
CA THR A 83 8.96 18.04 21.96
C THR A 83 8.18 17.07 21.04
N VAL A 84 8.89 16.26 20.27
CA VAL A 84 8.33 15.30 19.29
C VAL A 84 8.35 13.87 19.83
N ALA A 85 7.34 13.08 19.46
CA ALA A 85 7.15 11.70 19.90
C ALA A 85 8.34 10.76 19.60
N ALA A 86 9.15 11.08 18.58
CA ALA A 86 10.38 10.35 18.27
C ALA A 86 11.42 10.37 19.41
N GLY A 87 11.28 11.29 20.38
CA GLY A 87 12.06 11.34 21.62
C GLY A 87 11.47 10.52 22.78
N GLU A 88 10.29 9.94 22.65
CA GLU A 88 9.57 9.24 23.72
C GLU A 88 9.78 7.71 23.71
N ALA A 89 9.61 7.08 24.87
CA ALA A 89 9.59 5.61 24.97
C ALA A 89 8.24 5.03 24.49
N ALA A 90 8.21 4.45 23.28
CA ALA A 90 7.03 3.82 22.68
C ALA A 90 6.97 2.29 22.82
N TYR A 91 5.75 1.74 22.82
CA TYR A 91 5.49 0.29 22.81
C TYR A 91 6.10 -0.38 21.56
N GLY A 92 6.62 -1.59 21.72
CA GLY A 92 7.25 -2.34 20.63
C GLY A 92 8.70 -1.95 20.33
N SER A 93 9.29 -0.99 21.05
CA SER A 93 10.69 -0.57 20.90
C SER A 93 11.75 -1.57 21.43
N GLY A 94 11.34 -2.78 21.81
CA GLY A 94 12.22 -3.82 22.35
C GLY A 94 12.77 -3.55 23.75
N ARG A 95 12.18 -2.60 24.50
CA ARG A 95 12.59 -2.24 25.88
C ARG A 95 11.55 -2.66 26.90
N ALA A 96 12.01 -3.19 28.03
CA ALA A 96 11.14 -3.52 29.17
C ALA A 96 10.77 -2.24 29.93
N TYR A 97 9.47 -2.00 30.10
CA TYR A 97 8.95 -0.95 30.98
C TYR A 97 9.09 -1.38 32.45
N GLY A 98 9.43 -0.44 33.34
CA GLY A 98 9.50 -0.69 34.79
C GLY A 98 10.86 -0.42 35.45
N ASP A 99 11.94 -0.22 34.69
CA ASP A 99 13.29 0.07 35.23
C ASP A 99 13.72 1.52 34.90
N GLY A 100 12.96 2.50 35.37
CA GLY A 100 13.20 3.93 35.15
C GLY A 100 12.68 4.50 33.81
N LEU A 101 12.08 3.67 32.96
CA LEU A 101 11.39 4.07 31.73
C LEU A 101 9.87 4.05 31.96
N THR A 102 9.25 5.22 31.91
CA THR A 102 7.79 5.38 31.96
C THR A 102 7.26 5.65 30.56
N TYR A 103 6.07 5.14 30.24
CA TYR A 103 5.38 5.45 28.98
C TYR A 103 5.19 6.96 28.79
N GLY A 104 5.47 7.46 27.57
CA GLY A 104 5.35 8.88 27.24
C GLY A 104 6.43 9.78 27.86
N GLN A 105 7.47 9.22 28.52
CA GLN A 105 8.61 10.01 28.96
C GLN A 105 9.68 10.10 27.86
N THR A 106 10.21 11.30 27.70
CA THR A 106 11.37 11.58 26.85
C THR A 106 12.58 10.80 27.33
N LEU A 107 13.25 10.10 26.42
CA LEU A 107 14.52 9.43 26.67
C LEU A 107 15.63 10.47 26.79
N THR A 108 16.33 10.51 27.93
CA THR A 108 17.47 11.41 28.18
C THR A 108 18.67 11.19 27.22
N THR A 109 18.64 10.11 26.44
CA THR A 109 19.69 9.69 25.50
C THR A 109 19.36 9.96 24.03
N LYS A 110 18.16 10.47 23.72
CA LYS A 110 17.79 10.89 22.36
C LYS A 110 17.55 12.40 22.33
N PHE A 111 18.08 13.05 21.28
CA PHE A 111 17.92 14.48 21.04
C PHE A 111 17.13 14.67 19.75
N ALA A 112 15.80 14.59 19.87
CA ALA A 112 14.85 14.68 18.77
C ALA A 112 14.43 16.14 18.56
N LEU A 113 14.43 16.60 17.32
CA LEU A 113 13.98 17.92 16.90
C LEU A 113 12.99 17.77 15.74
N PRO A 114 12.00 18.68 15.60
CA PRO A 114 11.11 18.66 14.46
C PRO A 114 11.90 18.95 13.18
N LEU A 115 11.63 18.15 12.14
CA LEU A 115 12.19 18.38 10.82
C LEU A 115 11.42 19.54 10.16
N PRO A 116 12.09 20.43 9.39
CA PRO A 116 11.41 21.44 8.60
C PRO A 116 10.33 20.83 7.69
N ALA A 117 9.26 21.59 7.45
CA ALA A 117 8.15 21.12 6.62
C ALA A 117 8.64 20.63 5.25
N ASN A 118 8.02 19.56 4.74
CA ASN A 118 8.27 18.92 3.46
C ASN A 118 9.62 18.19 3.31
N LEU A 119 10.63 18.46 4.13
CA LEU A 119 11.88 17.71 4.07
C LEU A 119 11.63 16.24 4.46
N LYS A 120 12.00 15.29 3.59
CA LYS A 120 11.85 13.85 3.83
C LYS A 120 13.17 13.16 4.11
N LYS A 121 14.24 13.60 3.45
CA LYS A 121 15.55 12.96 3.54
C LYS A 121 16.66 13.97 3.44
N ILE A 122 17.75 13.73 4.16
CA ILE A 122 18.97 14.53 4.03
C ILE A 122 20.19 13.68 4.30
N THR A 123 21.17 13.76 3.39
CA THR A 123 22.31 12.83 3.37
C THR A 123 23.35 13.19 4.42
N ALA A 124 23.69 14.48 4.50
CA ALA A 124 24.71 14.98 5.42
C ALA A 124 24.36 16.40 5.88
N LEU A 125 24.78 16.73 7.10
CA LEU A 125 24.68 18.07 7.68
C LEU A 125 26.07 18.65 7.93
N PHE A 126 26.24 19.93 7.65
CA PHE A 126 27.50 20.63 7.79
C PHE A 126 27.32 21.94 8.56
N ASN A 127 28.35 22.38 9.27
CA ASN A 127 28.31 23.69 9.91
C ASN A 127 28.60 24.84 8.93
N ARG A 128 29.22 24.55 7.77
CA ARG A 128 29.57 25.49 6.69
C ARG A 128 29.53 24.78 5.34
N ILE A 129 29.15 25.51 4.29
CA ILE A 129 29.13 24.99 2.91
C ILE A 129 30.57 24.75 2.40
N THR A 130 31.41 25.77 2.49
CA THR A 130 32.82 25.70 2.06
C THR A 130 33.71 25.33 3.23
N THR A 131 34.60 24.36 3.04
CA THR A 131 35.57 23.89 4.05
C THR A 131 34.92 23.63 5.41
N PRO A 132 33.99 22.65 5.50
CA PRO A 132 33.28 22.36 6.75
C PRO A 132 34.26 21.92 7.83
N SER A 133 34.07 22.43 9.05
CA SER A 133 34.82 21.95 10.23
C SER A 133 34.07 20.90 11.03
N LEU A 134 32.80 20.64 10.67
CA LEU A 134 31.95 19.60 11.21
C LEU A 134 31.07 19.03 10.09
N SER A 135 31.03 17.70 10.00
CA SER A 135 30.16 16.94 9.11
C SER A 135 29.44 15.86 9.92
N LEU A 136 28.11 15.82 9.84
CA LEU A 136 27.28 14.81 10.47
C LEU A 136 26.64 13.97 9.36
N LEU A 137 26.64 12.64 9.51
CA LEU A 137 26.14 11.71 8.50
C LEU A 137 24.87 10.98 8.98
N GLN A 138 23.91 10.81 8.08
CA GLN A 138 22.69 10.05 8.34
C GLN A 138 23.04 8.58 8.68
N GLY A 139 22.39 8.01 9.70
CA GLY A 139 22.65 6.66 10.24
C GLY A 139 23.83 6.58 11.21
N ILE A 140 24.79 7.50 11.11
CA ILE A 140 25.98 7.52 11.99
C ILE A 140 25.83 8.54 13.10
N ASP A 141 25.47 9.79 12.80
CA ASP A 141 25.41 10.87 13.79
C ASP A 141 23.97 11.30 14.09
N TYR A 142 23.08 11.15 13.11
CA TYR A 142 21.65 11.39 13.25
C TYR A 142 20.83 10.38 12.44
N GLU A 143 19.56 10.22 12.80
CA GLU A 143 18.55 9.48 12.04
C GLU A 143 17.35 10.39 11.77
N ILE A 144 16.68 10.20 10.63
CA ILE A 144 15.36 10.82 10.38
C ILE A 144 14.33 9.73 10.66
N VAL A 145 13.38 10.04 11.53
CA VAL A 145 12.27 9.17 11.90
C VAL A 145 11.00 9.98 11.75
N ASP A 146 10.13 9.55 10.84
CA ASP A 146 8.91 10.26 10.46
C ASP A 146 9.19 11.73 10.09
N SER A 147 8.67 12.67 10.87
CA SER A 147 8.83 14.12 10.70
C SER A 147 9.85 14.71 11.68
N SER A 148 10.76 13.89 12.21
CA SER A 148 11.73 14.31 13.23
C SER A 148 13.15 13.90 12.85
N ILE A 149 14.11 14.72 13.26
CA ILE A 149 15.54 14.38 13.23
C ILE A 149 16.02 14.05 14.64
N VAL A 150 16.63 12.89 14.81
CA VAL A 150 17.13 12.42 16.10
C VAL A 150 18.66 12.39 16.04
N PHE A 151 19.29 13.25 16.81
CA PHE A 151 20.75 13.28 16.95
C PHE A 151 21.20 12.31 18.04
N LYS A 152 22.34 11.64 17.82
CA LYS A 152 22.98 10.77 18.83
C LYS A 152 23.63 11.56 19.97
N GLN A 153 24.07 12.79 19.69
CA GLN A 153 24.64 13.70 20.66
C GLN A 153 23.87 15.01 20.67
N ASN A 154 23.87 15.73 21.78
CA ASN A 154 23.14 16.99 21.88
C ASN A 154 23.75 18.05 20.94
N PRO A 155 23.04 18.48 19.89
CA PRO A 155 23.61 19.42 18.93
C PRO A 155 23.86 20.81 19.54
N PHE A 156 23.15 21.19 20.61
CA PHE A 156 23.35 22.47 21.30
C PHE A 156 24.58 22.49 22.22
N SER A 157 25.21 21.34 22.48
CA SER A 157 26.45 21.27 23.26
C SER A 157 27.72 21.37 22.41
N ASN A 158 27.61 21.28 21.08
CA ASN A 158 28.76 21.27 20.19
C ASN A 158 29.18 22.72 19.84
N PRO A 159 30.39 23.17 20.24
CA PRO A 159 30.85 24.54 19.99
C PRO A 159 31.17 24.82 18.50
N LEU A 160 31.27 23.79 17.66
CA LEU A 160 31.50 23.93 16.22
C LEU A 160 30.23 24.27 15.45
N ILE A 161 29.06 24.10 16.06
CA ILE A 161 27.77 24.45 15.48
C ILE A 161 27.47 25.91 15.81
N PRO A 162 27.22 26.77 14.82
CA PRO A 162 26.90 28.17 15.07
C PRO A 162 25.59 28.29 15.84
N GLN A 163 25.63 29.07 16.93
CA GLN A 163 24.50 29.31 17.81
C GLN A 163 24.09 30.79 17.80
N ARG A 164 22.79 31.05 17.67
CA ARG A 164 22.18 32.37 17.79
C ARG A 164 21.38 32.42 19.11
N PRO A 165 21.68 33.36 20.03
CA PRO A 165 20.85 33.54 21.22
C PRO A 165 19.50 34.15 20.86
N ILE A 166 18.42 33.59 21.41
CA ILE A 166 17.06 34.12 21.32
C ILE A 166 16.76 34.88 22.63
N TYR A 167 16.44 36.17 22.50
CA TYR A 167 16.13 37.04 23.62
C TYR A 167 14.62 37.08 23.89
N GLY A 168 14.24 37.06 25.18
CA GLY A 168 12.86 37.26 25.63
C GLY A 168 12.49 38.74 25.70
N ALA A 169 11.24 39.01 26.09
CA ALA A 169 10.74 40.38 26.26
C ALA A 169 11.51 41.20 27.32
N ASP A 170 12.24 40.52 28.21
CA ASP A 170 13.09 41.11 29.25
C ASP A 170 14.55 41.30 28.81
N SER A 171 14.86 41.14 27.52
CA SER A 171 16.22 41.19 26.96
C SER A 171 17.20 40.17 27.55
N LYS A 172 16.70 39.11 28.22
CA LYS A 172 17.52 37.97 28.66
C LYS A 172 17.49 36.86 27.64
N ILE A 173 18.61 36.13 27.54
CA ILE A 173 18.69 34.93 26.68
C ILE A 173 17.71 33.90 27.25
N THR A 174 16.71 33.55 26.45
CA THR A 174 15.67 32.59 26.82
C THR A 174 15.92 31.22 26.17
N SER A 175 16.60 31.19 25.02
CA SER A 175 16.90 29.96 24.28
C SER A 175 18.03 30.19 23.28
N TYR A 176 18.53 29.12 22.66
CA TYR A 176 19.47 29.16 21.54
C TYR A 176 18.84 28.55 20.30
N GLU A 177 19.27 29.03 19.14
CA GLU A 177 18.96 28.47 17.84
C GLU A 177 20.26 28.04 17.17
N ILE A 178 20.26 26.87 16.54
CA ILE A 178 21.38 26.37 15.76
C ILE A 178 21.04 26.38 14.28
N GLY A 179 22.08 26.57 13.46
CA GLY A 179 22.00 26.50 12.01
C GLY A 179 22.92 25.43 11.45
N LEU A 180 22.39 24.54 10.61
CA LEU A 180 23.13 23.50 9.92
C LEU A 180 22.76 23.49 8.43
N TRP A 181 23.78 23.38 7.58
CA TRP A 181 23.60 23.23 6.14
C TRP A 181 23.41 21.77 5.78
N GLY A 182 22.24 21.45 5.27
CA GLY A 182 21.91 20.19 4.69
C GLY A 182 22.45 20.04 3.27
N PHE A 183 23.18 18.97 3.01
CA PHE A 183 23.59 18.62 1.66
C PHE A 183 22.64 17.59 1.05
N SER A 184 22.17 17.86 -0.16
CA SER A 184 21.30 16.98 -0.93
C SER A 184 20.03 16.62 -0.15
N GLY A 185 19.28 17.63 0.26
CA GLY A 185 17.96 17.47 0.87
C GLY A 185 16.92 17.10 -0.18
N GLU A 186 16.03 16.16 0.16
CA GLU A 186 14.89 15.76 -0.68
C GLU A 186 13.59 16.25 -0.02
N PHE A 187 12.86 17.10 -0.73
CA PHE A 187 11.66 17.79 -0.29
C PHE A 187 10.43 17.29 -1.03
N ASP A 188 9.34 17.08 -0.30
CA ASP A 188 8.04 16.70 -0.86
C ASP A 188 7.23 17.95 -1.20
N ASP A 189 7.47 18.48 -2.39
CA ASP A 189 6.71 19.62 -2.95
C ASP A 189 5.41 19.19 -3.64
N ALA A 190 4.98 17.95 -3.41
CA ALA A 190 3.76 17.36 -3.96
C ALA A 190 3.67 17.47 -5.50
N PHE A 191 4.80 17.31 -6.21
CA PHE A 191 4.83 17.38 -7.68
C PHE A 191 3.80 16.47 -8.34
N LEU A 192 3.65 15.25 -7.83
CA LEU A 192 2.69 14.27 -8.33
C LEU A 192 1.25 14.81 -8.30
N PHE A 193 0.84 15.39 -7.17
CA PHE A 193 -0.50 15.98 -7.01
C PHE A 193 -0.68 17.22 -7.89
N ASN A 194 0.27 18.15 -7.81
CA ASN A 194 0.17 19.45 -8.47
C ASN A 194 0.14 19.35 -10.01
N ASN A 195 0.73 18.31 -10.60
CA ASN A 195 0.76 18.13 -12.05
C ASN A 195 -0.30 17.15 -12.57
N PHE A 196 -0.59 16.07 -11.85
CA PHE A 196 -1.45 14.99 -12.35
C PHE A 196 -2.54 14.55 -11.37
N GLY A 197 -2.25 14.49 -10.07
CA GLY A 197 -3.22 14.00 -9.08
C GLY A 197 -4.47 14.87 -8.94
N TYR A 198 -4.37 16.18 -9.14
CA TYR A 198 -5.52 17.08 -9.07
C TYR A 198 -6.62 16.77 -10.10
N VAL A 199 -6.26 16.21 -11.27
CA VAL A 199 -7.23 15.85 -12.33
C VAL A 199 -8.16 14.75 -11.87
N LEU A 200 -7.66 13.85 -11.02
CA LEU A 200 -8.41 12.73 -10.46
C LEU A 200 -9.01 13.06 -9.08
N ASP A 201 -8.79 14.28 -8.57
CA ASP A 201 -9.10 14.69 -7.20
C ASP A 201 -8.47 13.77 -6.13
N LEU A 202 -7.28 13.23 -6.44
CA LEU A 202 -6.57 12.27 -5.60
C LEU A 202 -5.35 12.90 -4.94
N LYS A 203 -5.52 13.33 -3.69
CA LYS A 203 -4.40 13.81 -2.85
C LYS A 203 -3.72 12.66 -2.12
N LEU A 204 -2.82 11.97 -2.83
CA LEU A 204 -2.04 10.85 -2.29
C LEU A 204 -0.66 11.30 -1.79
N PRO A 205 -0.02 10.53 -0.88
CA PRO A 205 1.38 10.74 -0.50
C PRO A 205 2.33 10.62 -1.71
N SER A 206 3.46 11.31 -1.71
CA SER A 206 4.47 11.22 -2.78
C SER A 206 5.32 9.93 -2.69
N THR A 207 4.69 8.79 -2.97
CA THR A 207 5.31 7.46 -3.00
C THR A 207 5.22 6.82 -4.39
N GLU A 208 6.06 5.82 -4.66
CA GLU A 208 6.02 5.08 -5.93
C GLU A 208 4.68 4.35 -6.11
N SER A 209 4.09 3.84 -5.02
CA SER A 209 2.75 3.25 -5.01
C SER A 209 1.68 4.24 -5.48
N SER A 210 1.71 5.48 -4.98
CA SER A 210 0.79 6.55 -5.41
C SER A 210 0.96 6.93 -6.87
N LYS A 211 2.20 7.06 -7.33
CA LYS A 211 2.52 7.33 -8.72
C LYS A 211 2.07 6.19 -9.63
N GLY A 212 2.26 4.95 -9.20
CA GLY A 212 1.76 3.75 -9.87
C GLY A 212 0.23 3.75 -9.99
N LEU A 213 -0.47 4.09 -8.91
CA LEU A 213 -1.94 4.17 -8.91
C LEU A 213 -2.43 5.25 -9.89
N ILE A 214 -1.92 6.47 -9.78
CA ILE A 214 -2.29 7.57 -10.70
C ILE A 214 -2.02 7.16 -12.15
N ASN A 215 -0.86 6.55 -12.42
CA ASN A 215 -0.55 6.06 -13.76
C ASN A 215 -1.56 5.01 -14.25
N ALA A 216 -1.89 4.03 -13.42
CA ALA A 216 -2.86 3.00 -13.77
C ALA A 216 -4.27 3.58 -14.01
N LEU A 217 -4.70 4.56 -13.22
CA LEU A 217 -5.98 5.25 -13.40
C LEU A 217 -6.03 6.02 -14.73
N PHE A 218 -4.98 6.80 -15.04
CA PHE A 218 -4.86 7.48 -16.34
C PHE A 218 -4.85 6.50 -17.51
N ASP A 219 -4.07 5.41 -17.41
CA ASP A 219 -4.05 4.37 -18.43
C ASP A 219 -5.42 3.71 -18.59
N SER A 220 -6.15 3.51 -17.50
CA SER A 220 -7.50 2.94 -17.54
C SER A 220 -8.52 3.85 -18.21
N HIS A 221 -8.46 5.16 -17.99
CA HIS A 221 -9.35 6.10 -18.68
C HIS A 221 -9.05 6.23 -20.17
N VAL A 222 -7.78 6.07 -20.58
CA VAL A 222 -7.36 6.20 -21.99
C VAL A 222 -7.54 4.91 -22.78
N PHE A 223 -7.11 3.78 -22.23
CA PHE A 223 -7.08 2.48 -22.91
C PHE A 223 -8.22 1.55 -22.50
N GLY A 224 -8.98 1.91 -21.46
CA GLY A 224 -10.02 1.08 -20.87
C GLY A 224 -9.49 0.08 -19.83
N PRO A 225 -10.40 -0.57 -19.08
CA PRO A 225 -10.07 -1.53 -18.02
C PRO A 225 -9.64 -2.88 -18.61
N THR A 226 -8.39 -2.99 -19.03
CA THR A 226 -7.79 -4.28 -19.42
C THR A 226 -7.27 -5.04 -18.20
N VAL A 227 -7.18 -6.37 -18.26
CA VAL A 227 -6.61 -7.20 -17.17
C VAL A 227 -5.24 -6.69 -16.75
N ARG A 228 -4.39 -6.29 -17.71
CA ARG A 228 -3.07 -5.72 -17.44
C ARG A 228 -3.13 -4.43 -16.62
N ILE A 229 -4.07 -3.53 -16.92
CA ILE A 229 -4.25 -2.27 -16.20
C ILE A 229 -4.84 -2.52 -14.81
N LEU A 230 -5.80 -3.44 -14.70
CA LEU A 230 -6.35 -3.87 -13.41
C LEU A 230 -5.25 -4.46 -12.51
N THR A 231 -4.40 -5.32 -13.07
CA THR A 231 -3.23 -5.85 -12.37
C THR A 231 -2.33 -4.72 -11.87
N SER A 232 -1.97 -3.79 -12.75
CA SER A 232 -1.13 -2.64 -12.37
C SER A 232 -1.77 -1.78 -11.28
N LEU A 233 -3.09 -1.56 -11.34
CA LEU A 233 -3.82 -0.74 -10.37
C LEU A 233 -3.84 -1.41 -8.98
N VAL A 234 -4.19 -2.70 -8.93
CA VAL A 234 -4.23 -3.45 -7.67
C VAL A 234 -2.83 -3.61 -7.09
N SER A 235 -1.84 -3.95 -7.93
CA SER A 235 -0.45 -4.06 -7.51
C SER A 235 0.09 -2.73 -6.96
N ALA A 236 -0.16 -1.60 -7.63
CA ALA A 236 0.25 -0.29 -7.13
C ALA A 236 -0.44 0.09 -5.81
N THR A 237 -1.72 -0.23 -5.65
CA THR A 237 -2.46 0.01 -4.40
C THR A 237 -1.86 -0.77 -3.22
N LEU A 238 -1.39 -1.99 -3.47
CA LEU A 238 -0.80 -2.88 -2.48
C LEU A 238 0.72 -2.71 -2.32
N GLY A 239 1.32 -1.76 -3.04
CA GLY A 239 2.77 -1.53 -3.04
C GLY A 239 3.57 -2.72 -3.56
N VAL A 240 2.99 -3.53 -4.45
CA VAL A 240 3.66 -4.68 -5.09
C VAL A 240 4.24 -4.21 -6.43
N PRO A 241 5.57 -4.16 -6.59
CA PRO A 241 6.18 -3.76 -7.85
C PRO A 241 5.81 -4.71 -8.99
N THR A 242 5.57 -4.15 -10.18
CA THR A 242 5.40 -4.90 -11.44
C THR A 242 6.47 -4.47 -12.44
N VAL A 243 6.65 -5.24 -13.49
CA VAL A 243 7.67 -4.98 -14.51
C VAL A 243 7.42 -3.62 -15.18
N ILE A 244 8.45 -2.78 -15.25
CA ILE A 244 8.33 -1.41 -15.74
C ILE A 244 8.61 -1.35 -17.25
N GLU A 245 9.69 -1.97 -17.71
CA GLU A 245 10.08 -1.87 -19.12
C GLU A 245 9.20 -2.74 -20.01
N ALA A 246 9.09 -2.33 -21.27
CA ALA A 246 8.36 -3.10 -22.28
C ALA A 246 8.93 -4.52 -22.46
N LYS A 247 10.22 -4.71 -22.14
CA LYS A 247 10.90 -6.00 -22.19
C LYS A 247 12.06 -6.04 -21.20
N GLU A 248 11.99 -6.96 -20.24
CA GLU A 248 13.08 -7.27 -19.30
C GLU A 248 13.37 -8.77 -19.30
N THR A 249 14.53 -9.18 -18.80
CA THR A 249 14.86 -10.60 -18.60
C THR A 249 15.34 -10.81 -17.18
N VAL A 250 14.79 -11.83 -16.52
CA VAL A 250 15.17 -12.18 -15.14
C VAL A 250 16.56 -12.78 -15.13
N GLU A 251 17.49 -12.16 -14.41
CA GLU A 251 18.87 -12.65 -14.29
C GLU A 251 19.07 -13.42 -12.99
N VAL A 252 18.52 -12.92 -11.88
CA VAL A 252 18.75 -13.48 -10.55
C VAL A 252 17.51 -13.31 -9.68
N ILE A 253 17.20 -14.34 -8.88
CA ILE A 253 16.21 -14.28 -7.81
C ILE A 253 16.95 -14.61 -6.51
N THR A 254 16.88 -13.69 -5.54
CA THR A 254 17.54 -13.86 -4.24
C THR A 254 16.59 -13.56 -3.10
N THR A 255 16.77 -14.28 -1.99
CA THR A 255 15.94 -14.13 -0.79
C THR A 255 16.84 -13.74 0.38
N ASN A 256 16.54 -12.59 0.97
CA ASN A 256 17.14 -12.10 2.20
C ASN A 256 16.12 -12.19 3.35
N PRO A 257 16.56 -12.18 4.63
CA PRO A 257 15.64 -12.17 5.77
C PRO A 257 14.65 -11.00 5.77
N THR A 258 15.03 -9.89 5.12
CA THR A 258 14.25 -8.65 5.09
C THR A 258 13.45 -8.45 3.81
N ALA A 259 13.79 -9.14 2.70
CA ALA A 259 13.12 -8.96 1.41
C ALA A 259 13.45 -10.09 0.44
N ILE A 260 12.55 -10.33 -0.50
CA ILE A 260 12.81 -11.13 -1.70
C ILE A 260 13.09 -10.17 -2.85
N GLN A 261 14.13 -10.44 -3.62
CA GLN A 261 14.55 -9.58 -4.72
C GLN A 261 14.56 -10.35 -6.04
N VAL A 262 13.89 -9.77 -7.04
CA VAL A 262 13.93 -10.22 -8.43
C VAL A 262 14.73 -9.19 -9.21
N ILE A 263 15.88 -9.63 -9.74
CA ILE A 263 16.83 -8.77 -10.44
C ILE A 263 16.74 -9.10 -11.93
N THR A 264 16.43 -8.08 -12.72
CA THR A 264 16.43 -8.15 -14.18
C THR A 264 17.65 -7.43 -14.73
N ASN A 265 17.84 -7.50 -16.05
CA ASN A 265 18.86 -6.74 -16.76
C ASN A 265 18.68 -5.21 -16.69
N ALA A 266 17.54 -4.72 -16.20
CA ALA A 266 17.21 -3.29 -16.11
C ALA A 266 16.95 -2.81 -14.68
N HIS A 267 16.24 -3.60 -13.86
CA HIS A 267 15.70 -3.17 -12.58
C HIS A 267 15.90 -4.21 -11.47
N VAL A 268 15.85 -3.73 -10.23
CA VAL A 268 15.84 -4.57 -9.02
C VAL A 268 14.52 -4.36 -8.30
N TYR A 269 13.67 -5.38 -8.29
CA TYR A 269 12.37 -5.37 -7.62
C TYR A 269 12.50 -6.02 -6.25
N SER A 270 12.00 -5.36 -5.21
CA SER A 270 12.02 -5.87 -3.83
C SER A 270 10.60 -6.13 -3.32
N PHE A 271 10.41 -7.25 -2.64
CA PHE A 271 9.12 -7.73 -2.15
C PHE A 271 9.19 -8.10 -0.67
N THR A 272 8.04 -8.02 0.01
CA THR A 272 7.86 -8.42 1.41
C THR A 272 8.31 -9.87 1.63
N PRO A 273 8.98 -10.18 2.77
CA PRO A 273 9.34 -11.56 3.12
C PRO A 273 8.15 -12.52 3.05
N GLY A 274 8.38 -13.72 2.51
CA GLY A 274 7.34 -14.74 2.37
C GLY A 274 6.49 -14.66 1.09
N SER A 275 6.73 -13.66 0.23
CA SER A 275 6.23 -13.63 -1.16
C SER A 275 6.81 -14.79 -1.96
N VAL A 276 6.06 -15.42 -2.87
CA VAL A 276 6.62 -16.48 -3.74
C VAL A 276 6.80 -15.93 -5.14
N PRO A 277 8.02 -15.94 -5.70
CA PRO A 277 8.24 -15.57 -7.10
C PRO A 277 7.46 -16.48 -8.04
N VAL A 278 6.72 -15.89 -8.98
CA VAL A 278 6.00 -16.64 -10.04
C VAL A 278 6.83 -16.80 -11.31
N VAL A 279 7.95 -16.09 -11.40
CA VAL A 279 8.90 -16.09 -12.52
C VAL A 279 10.14 -16.92 -12.21
N ALA A 280 10.81 -17.39 -13.25
CA ALA A 280 12.09 -18.09 -13.19
C ALA A 280 13.23 -17.30 -13.84
N VAL A 281 14.47 -17.63 -13.46
CA VAL A 281 15.67 -17.05 -14.09
C VAL A 281 15.71 -17.42 -15.58
N GLY A 282 15.88 -16.41 -16.43
CA GLY A 282 15.86 -16.53 -17.89
C GLY A 282 14.52 -16.17 -18.53
N ASP A 283 13.46 -15.94 -17.75
CA ASP A 283 12.16 -15.53 -18.29
C ASP A 283 12.23 -14.13 -18.89
N VAL A 284 11.59 -13.97 -20.05
CA VAL A 284 11.42 -12.67 -20.72
C VAL A 284 10.08 -12.10 -20.33
N LEU A 285 10.10 -10.94 -19.68
CA LEU A 285 8.93 -10.30 -19.10
C LEU A 285 8.54 -9.06 -19.90
N SER A 286 7.25 -8.73 -19.85
CA SER A 286 6.66 -7.52 -20.44
C SER A 286 6.17 -6.57 -19.36
N ALA A 287 5.97 -5.30 -19.72
CA ALA A 287 5.46 -4.30 -18.79
C ALA A 287 4.14 -4.73 -18.13
N CYS A 288 4.04 -4.47 -16.83
CA CYS A 288 2.96 -4.84 -15.90
C CYS A 288 2.85 -6.34 -15.57
N ASP A 289 3.79 -7.19 -16.01
CA ASP A 289 3.81 -8.58 -15.57
C ASP A 289 4.07 -8.67 -14.06
N GLN A 290 3.39 -9.62 -13.41
CA GLN A 290 3.54 -9.88 -11.99
C GLN A 290 4.77 -10.75 -11.74
N LEU A 291 5.51 -10.42 -10.70
CA LEU A 291 6.75 -11.10 -10.32
C LEU A 291 6.56 -12.05 -9.14
N VAL A 292 5.52 -11.84 -8.33
CA VAL A 292 5.19 -12.61 -7.12
C VAL A 292 3.71 -12.94 -7.03
N ASP A 293 3.37 -13.92 -6.19
CA ASP A 293 2.03 -14.46 -6.00
C ASP A 293 1.13 -13.69 -5.01
N THR A 294 1.51 -12.45 -4.69
CA THR A 294 0.79 -11.60 -3.73
C THR A 294 -0.58 -11.17 -4.24
N VAL A 295 -0.69 -10.95 -5.55
CA VAL A 295 -1.92 -10.56 -6.24
C VAL A 295 -2.14 -11.52 -7.38
N GLU A 296 -3.35 -12.05 -7.52
CA GLU A 296 -3.73 -12.90 -8.65
C GLU A 296 -5.09 -12.43 -9.17
N ILE A 297 -5.16 -12.08 -10.46
CA ILE A 297 -6.44 -11.80 -11.13
C ILE A 297 -6.93 -13.10 -11.74
N ILE A 298 -8.14 -13.50 -11.35
CA ILE A 298 -8.79 -14.73 -11.74
C ILE A 298 -9.93 -14.38 -12.69
N ASP A 299 -9.78 -14.79 -13.94
CA ASP A 299 -10.88 -14.82 -14.90
C ASP A 299 -11.64 -16.14 -14.75
N PHE A 300 -12.91 -16.06 -14.38
CA PHE A 300 -13.80 -17.22 -14.21
C PHE A 300 -14.41 -17.73 -15.52
N ALA A 301 -14.36 -16.94 -16.60
CA ALA A 301 -14.84 -17.35 -17.92
C ALA A 301 -13.95 -18.43 -18.54
N SER A 302 -12.65 -18.33 -18.28
CA SER A 302 -11.70 -19.41 -18.59
C SER A 302 -11.63 -20.39 -17.43
N ALA A 303 -11.49 -21.69 -17.69
CA ALA A 303 -11.21 -22.70 -16.66
C ALA A 303 -9.78 -22.50 -16.12
N SER A 304 -9.55 -21.38 -15.44
CA SER A 304 -8.27 -20.95 -14.94
C SER A 304 -7.90 -21.74 -13.68
N ALA A 305 -6.59 -21.99 -13.51
CA ALA A 305 -6.08 -22.71 -12.33
C ALA A 305 -6.45 -22.01 -11.00
N GLY A 306 -6.62 -20.67 -11.04
CA GLY A 306 -7.00 -19.86 -9.88
C GLY A 306 -8.37 -20.19 -9.30
N THR A 307 -9.33 -20.63 -10.13
CA THR A 307 -10.70 -20.97 -9.67
C THR A 307 -10.71 -22.12 -8.66
N ALA A 308 -9.78 -23.07 -8.75
CA ALA A 308 -9.67 -24.18 -7.81
C ALA A 308 -9.16 -23.76 -6.43
N THR A 309 -8.50 -22.60 -6.31
CA THR A 309 -7.89 -22.13 -5.07
C THR A 309 -8.84 -21.30 -4.20
N ILE A 310 -10.00 -20.93 -4.74
CA ILE A 310 -11.00 -20.14 -4.03
C ILE A 310 -11.93 -21.06 -3.25
N PRO A 311 -12.18 -20.82 -1.95
CA PRO A 311 -13.02 -21.70 -1.12
C PRO A 311 -14.52 -21.61 -1.43
N GLY A 312 -14.99 -20.48 -1.98
CA GLY A 312 -16.38 -20.24 -2.35
C GLY A 312 -16.64 -18.77 -2.69
N ILE A 313 -17.87 -18.45 -3.10
CA ILE A 313 -18.32 -17.09 -3.40
C ILE A 313 -19.45 -16.72 -2.46
N THR A 314 -19.37 -15.52 -1.88
CA THR A 314 -20.44 -14.91 -1.09
C THR A 314 -21.20 -13.91 -1.96
N ILE A 315 -22.53 -13.97 -1.95
CA ILE A 315 -23.42 -13.01 -2.61
C ILE A 315 -24.23 -12.29 -1.54
N GLY A 316 -24.08 -10.97 -1.50
CA GLY A 316 -24.83 -10.09 -0.59
C GLY A 316 -25.84 -9.20 -1.28
N SER A 317 -26.48 -8.32 -0.49
CA SER A 317 -27.56 -7.40 -0.92
C SER A 317 -27.24 -6.57 -2.16
N GLY A 318 -25.96 -6.27 -2.39
CA GLY A 318 -25.50 -5.52 -3.57
C GLY A 318 -25.59 -6.27 -4.91
N MET A 319 -25.80 -7.60 -4.89
CA MET A 319 -25.83 -8.45 -6.09
C MET A 319 -27.18 -9.13 -6.34
N ILE A 320 -28.07 -9.16 -5.36
CA ILE A 320 -29.38 -9.82 -5.43
C ILE A 320 -30.48 -8.87 -4.98
N THR A 321 -31.59 -8.86 -5.72
CA THR A 321 -32.66 -7.87 -5.59
C THR A 321 -33.66 -8.15 -4.46
N SER A 322 -33.47 -9.20 -3.67
CA SER A 322 -34.40 -9.63 -2.63
C SER A 322 -33.95 -9.23 -1.22
N SER A 323 -34.93 -9.13 -0.32
CA SER A 323 -34.77 -8.74 1.07
C SER A 323 -34.18 -9.87 1.91
N TYR A 324 -32.95 -10.27 1.60
CA TYR A 324 -32.18 -11.15 2.47
C TYR A 324 -31.70 -10.37 3.70
N PHE A 325 -31.64 -11.05 4.84
CA PHE A 325 -31.13 -10.49 6.08
C PHE A 325 -29.60 -10.46 6.10
N ASN A 326 -28.95 -11.49 5.55
CA ASN A 326 -27.50 -11.65 5.44
C ASN A 326 -27.11 -12.24 4.08
N ASP A 327 -25.81 -12.28 3.82
CA ASP A 327 -25.23 -12.83 2.60
C ASP A 327 -25.35 -14.36 2.52
N LEU A 328 -25.42 -14.88 1.28
CA LEU A 328 -25.43 -16.30 0.95
C LEU A 328 -24.05 -16.76 0.46
N TYR A 329 -23.55 -17.87 0.99
CA TYR A 329 -22.25 -18.44 0.66
C TYR A 329 -22.37 -19.73 -0.15
N PHE A 330 -21.80 -19.71 -1.35
CA PHE A 330 -21.72 -20.82 -2.29
C PHE A 330 -20.33 -21.43 -2.24
N LYS A 331 -20.22 -22.55 -1.53
CA LYS A 331 -18.95 -23.27 -1.35
C LYS A 331 -18.44 -23.85 -2.67
N ASN A 332 -17.12 -23.80 -2.87
CA ASN A 332 -16.42 -24.48 -3.97
C ASN A 332 -16.13 -25.94 -3.60
N ALA A 333 -17.18 -26.74 -3.43
CA ALA A 333 -17.07 -28.15 -3.12
C ALA A 333 -18.14 -28.93 -3.87
N THR A 334 -17.87 -30.21 -4.15
CA THR A 334 -18.89 -31.10 -4.69
C THR A 334 -19.82 -31.54 -3.57
N VAL A 335 -21.07 -31.08 -3.61
CA VAL A 335 -22.11 -31.39 -2.62
C VAL A 335 -23.19 -32.28 -3.26
N PRO A 336 -23.88 -33.14 -2.48
CA PRO A 336 -24.97 -33.94 -3.00
C PRO A 336 -26.16 -33.06 -3.41
N LEU A 337 -26.77 -33.36 -4.56
CA LEU A 337 -28.05 -32.75 -4.94
C LEU A 337 -29.17 -33.44 -4.16
N GLN A 338 -29.94 -32.68 -3.40
CA GLN A 338 -31.08 -33.16 -2.61
C GLN A 338 -32.35 -33.13 -3.46
N TYR A 339 -32.94 -34.30 -3.64
CA TYR A 339 -34.26 -34.45 -4.26
C TYR A 339 -35.32 -34.42 -3.16
N LEU A 340 -36.16 -33.38 -3.14
CA LEU A 340 -37.21 -33.21 -2.11
C LEU A 340 -38.57 -33.76 -2.56
N GLY A 341 -38.70 -34.14 -3.83
CA GLY A 341 -39.94 -34.63 -4.41
C GLY A 341 -40.78 -33.52 -5.05
N PRO A 342 -42.01 -33.86 -5.50
CA PRO A 342 -42.90 -32.89 -6.10
C PRO A 342 -43.52 -31.94 -5.05
N ASP A 343 -43.62 -30.67 -5.39
CA ASP A 343 -44.36 -29.66 -4.64
C ASP A 343 -45.89 -29.81 -4.78
N ALA A 344 -46.63 -28.87 -4.18
CA ALA A 344 -48.09 -28.83 -4.25
C ALA A 344 -48.66 -28.69 -5.68
N ASN A 345 -47.85 -28.21 -6.63
CA ASN A 345 -48.19 -28.06 -8.04
C ASN A 345 -47.73 -29.26 -8.89
N GLY A 346 -47.17 -30.29 -8.26
CA GLY A 346 -46.67 -31.50 -8.92
C GLY A 346 -45.33 -31.30 -9.62
N LYS A 347 -44.61 -30.22 -9.34
CA LYS A 347 -43.29 -29.90 -9.92
C LYS A 347 -42.17 -30.36 -9.01
N VAL A 348 -41.14 -30.97 -9.59
CA VAL A 348 -40.05 -31.54 -8.79
C VAL A 348 -39.16 -30.43 -8.23
N VAL A 349 -38.92 -30.49 -6.92
CA VAL A 349 -38.04 -29.58 -6.17
C VAL A 349 -36.70 -30.25 -5.91
N VAL A 350 -35.63 -29.55 -6.27
CA VAL A 350 -34.25 -29.95 -6.01
C VAL A 350 -33.51 -28.82 -5.32
N GLN A 351 -32.64 -29.15 -4.39
CA GLN A 351 -31.83 -28.18 -3.64
C GLN A 351 -30.41 -28.72 -3.45
N PHE A 352 -29.46 -27.84 -3.17
CA PHE A 352 -28.13 -28.22 -2.74
C PHE A 352 -27.69 -27.36 -1.55
N GLU A 353 -26.64 -27.78 -0.86
CA GLU A 353 -26.16 -27.08 0.33
C GLU A 353 -25.62 -25.69 -0.04
N ILE A 354 -26.22 -24.66 0.56
CA ILE A 354 -25.77 -23.26 0.56
C ILE A 354 -25.67 -22.85 2.03
N SER A 355 -24.62 -22.11 2.38
CA SER A 355 -24.45 -21.61 3.75
C SER A 355 -24.96 -20.17 3.84
N GLY A 356 -25.52 -19.80 4.99
CA GLY A 356 -26.10 -18.47 5.21
C GLY A 356 -27.00 -18.50 6.43
N PHE A 357 -27.72 -17.41 6.67
CA PHE A 357 -28.77 -17.42 7.68
C PHE A 357 -29.90 -18.36 7.23
N PRO A 358 -30.41 -19.27 8.08
CA PRO A 358 -31.38 -20.29 7.67
C PRO A 358 -32.63 -19.71 6.97
N GLY A 359 -33.16 -18.60 7.47
CA GLY A 359 -34.31 -17.93 6.84
C GLY A 359 -34.01 -17.38 5.43
N ASP A 360 -32.78 -16.97 5.17
CA ASP A 360 -32.36 -16.48 3.84
C ASP A 360 -32.16 -17.63 2.86
N VAL A 361 -31.65 -18.77 3.35
CA VAL A 361 -31.49 -19.99 2.54
C VAL A 361 -32.85 -20.53 2.12
N ASP A 362 -33.81 -20.60 3.04
CA ASP A 362 -35.19 -21.00 2.74
C ASP A 362 -35.82 -20.04 1.72
N LEU A 363 -35.70 -18.73 1.96
CA LEU A 363 -36.21 -17.69 1.05
C LEU A 363 -35.59 -17.79 -0.35
N PHE A 364 -34.29 -18.10 -0.46
CA PHE A 364 -33.61 -18.28 -1.74
C PHE A 364 -34.22 -19.43 -2.54
N TRP A 365 -34.39 -20.60 -1.91
CA TRP A 365 -34.94 -21.76 -2.59
C TRP A 365 -36.41 -21.61 -2.94
N ASP A 366 -37.21 -21.02 -2.05
CA ASP A 366 -38.63 -20.71 -2.32
C ASP A 366 -38.75 -19.73 -3.50
N SER A 367 -37.92 -18.70 -3.53
CA SER A 367 -37.89 -17.71 -4.62
C SER A 367 -37.43 -18.34 -5.95
N ALA A 368 -36.41 -19.21 -5.91
CA ALA A 368 -35.91 -19.91 -7.09
C ALA A 368 -36.96 -20.86 -7.67
N GLN A 369 -37.67 -21.61 -6.82
CA GLN A 369 -38.74 -22.51 -7.23
C GLN A 369 -39.92 -21.73 -7.83
N ALA A 370 -40.41 -20.69 -7.15
CA ALA A 370 -41.51 -19.86 -7.63
C ALA A 370 -41.18 -19.18 -8.97
N ALA A 371 -39.93 -18.70 -9.13
CA ALA A 371 -39.47 -18.13 -10.40
C ALA A 371 -39.39 -19.18 -11.51
N GLY A 372 -38.93 -20.40 -11.21
CA GLY A 372 -38.89 -21.51 -12.16
C GLY A 372 -40.28 -21.95 -12.62
N GLU A 373 -41.25 -22.03 -11.70
CA GLU A 373 -42.65 -22.30 -12.01
C GLU A 373 -43.26 -21.22 -12.92
N ALA A 374 -43.00 -19.94 -12.61
CA ALA A 374 -43.45 -18.82 -13.43
C ALA A 374 -42.82 -18.80 -14.84
N ALA A 375 -41.55 -19.22 -14.95
CA ALA A 375 -40.83 -19.36 -16.22
C ALA A 375 -41.21 -20.63 -17.00
N GLY A 376 -41.94 -21.56 -16.39
CA GLY A 376 -42.40 -22.82 -17.00
C GLY A 376 -41.37 -23.97 -16.98
N ALA A 377 -40.21 -23.78 -16.35
CA ALA A 377 -39.18 -24.80 -16.17
C ALA A 377 -38.50 -24.62 -14.80
N THR A 378 -38.60 -25.63 -13.93
CA THR A 378 -37.94 -25.61 -12.62
C THR A 378 -36.47 -25.96 -12.74
N LEU A 379 -35.70 -25.70 -11.67
CA LEU A 379 -34.29 -26.09 -11.62
C LEU A 379 -34.08 -27.58 -11.90
N ALA A 380 -35.00 -28.44 -11.46
CA ALA A 380 -34.96 -29.87 -11.76
C ALA A 380 -35.07 -30.13 -13.27
N ASN A 381 -35.95 -29.42 -13.99
CA ASN A 381 -36.07 -29.56 -15.44
C ASN A 381 -34.81 -29.06 -16.17
N LEU A 382 -34.12 -28.04 -15.64
CA LEU A 382 -32.88 -27.49 -16.22
C LEU A 382 -31.67 -28.39 -15.99
N LEU A 383 -31.66 -29.18 -14.91
CA LEU A 383 -30.61 -30.14 -14.60
C LEU A 383 -30.90 -31.56 -15.15
N ASP A 384 -31.97 -31.72 -15.92
CA ASP A 384 -32.36 -33.01 -16.51
C ASP A 384 -31.36 -33.45 -17.57
N THR A 385 -30.77 -34.63 -17.38
CA THR A 385 -29.75 -35.18 -18.27
C THR A 385 -30.32 -36.02 -19.42
N ARG A 386 -31.65 -36.19 -19.48
CA ARG A 386 -32.31 -36.97 -20.54
C ARG A 386 -32.15 -36.30 -21.91
N PRO A 387 -31.92 -37.06 -23.00
CA PRO A 387 -31.76 -36.50 -24.34
C PRO A 387 -33.04 -35.88 -24.92
N SER A 388 -34.21 -36.29 -24.45
CA SER A 388 -35.52 -35.71 -24.80
C SER A 388 -36.38 -35.61 -23.53
N PRO A 389 -36.25 -34.54 -22.74
CA PRO A 389 -36.96 -34.39 -21.48
C PRO A 389 -38.46 -34.22 -21.73
N VAL A 390 -39.27 -35.17 -21.25
CA VAL A 390 -40.73 -35.12 -21.29
C VAL A 390 -41.26 -35.42 -19.89
N GLY A 391 -42.02 -34.47 -19.33
CA GLY A 391 -42.52 -34.55 -17.96
C GLY A 391 -41.45 -34.32 -16.91
N GLU A 392 -41.84 -34.41 -15.64
CA GLU A 392 -40.93 -34.14 -14.52
C GLU A 392 -39.82 -35.21 -14.40
N PRO A 393 -38.58 -34.81 -14.08
CA PRO A 393 -37.45 -35.73 -13.93
C PRO A 393 -37.53 -36.51 -12.62
N ALA A 394 -37.15 -37.79 -12.64
CA ALA A 394 -36.97 -38.57 -11.43
C ALA A 394 -35.55 -38.35 -10.86
N ALA A 395 -35.32 -38.76 -9.60
CA ALA A 395 -34.02 -38.59 -8.93
C ALA A 395 -32.82 -39.20 -9.70
N TYR A 396 -33.03 -40.23 -10.53
CA TYR A 396 -31.98 -40.85 -11.34
C TYR A 396 -31.72 -40.14 -12.68
N ASP A 397 -32.61 -39.24 -13.10
CA ASP A 397 -32.46 -38.43 -14.32
C ASP A 397 -31.62 -37.16 -14.07
N LEU A 398 -31.30 -36.89 -12.81
CA LEU A 398 -30.59 -35.71 -12.32
C LEU A 398 -29.15 -36.07 -11.93
N PRO A 399 -28.21 -35.10 -11.98
CA PRO A 399 -26.86 -35.31 -11.49
C PRO A 399 -26.86 -35.57 -9.98
N ALA A 400 -26.12 -36.59 -9.54
CA ALA A 400 -26.03 -36.97 -8.13
C ALA A 400 -25.33 -35.90 -7.26
N THR A 401 -24.47 -35.08 -7.88
CA THR A 401 -23.70 -34.05 -7.20
C THR A 401 -23.64 -32.77 -8.02
N ILE A 402 -23.41 -31.65 -7.34
CA ILE A 402 -23.25 -30.34 -7.95
C ILE A 402 -22.18 -29.55 -7.20
N ASN A 403 -21.49 -28.63 -7.87
CA ASN A 403 -20.63 -27.66 -7.23
C ASN A 403 -21.38 -26.31 -7.16
N PRO A 404 -21.78 -25.82 -5.97
CA PRO A 404 -22.57 -24.60 -5.81
C PRO A 404 -21.90 -23.37 -6.44
N MET A 405 -20.60 -23.18 -6.22
CA MET A 405 -19.85 -22.07 -6.81
C MET A 405 -19.83 -22.19 -8.34
N ARG A 406 -19.58 -23.38 -8.89
CA ARG A 406 -19.56 -23.55 -10.34
C ARG A 406 -20.93 -23.30 -10.97
N PHE A 407 -21.99 -23.80 -10.33
CA PHE A 407 -23.36 -23.54 -10.74
C PHE A 407 -23.66 -22.04 -10.81
N LEU A 408 -23.21 -21.29 -9.80
CA LEU A 408 -23.37 -19.84 -9.75
C LEU A 408 -22.61 -19.13 -10.88
N LEU A 409 -21.36 -19.51 -11.11
CA LEU A 409 -20.53 -18.95 -12.19
C LEU A 409 -21.14 -19.19 -13.57
N ASP A 410 -21.56 -20.43 -13.84
CA ASP A 410 -22.05 -20.83 -15.17
C ASP A 410 -23.44 -20.23 -15.49
N ASN A 411 -24.29 -19.99 -14.49
CA ASN A 411 -25.69 -19.60 -14.70
C ASN A 411 -26.02 -18.16 -14.33
N PHE A 412 -25.35 -17.56 -13.34
CA PHE A 412 -25.66 -16.19 -12.89
C PHE A 412 -24.68 -15.17 -13.44
N PHE A 413 -23.38 -15.39 -13.21
CA PHE A 413 -22.37 -14.41 -13.56
C PHE A 413 -21.88 -14.51 -15.01
N GLY A 414 -21.89 -15.71 -15.58
CA GLY A 414 -21.33 -15.95 -16.91
C GLY A 414 -19.91 -15.38 -17.02
N ASN A 415 -19.66 -14.58 -18.07
CA ASN A 415 -18.35 -13.97 -18.32
C ASN A 415 -18.18 -12.57 -17.69
N ASN A 416 -19.05 -12.18 -16.77
CA ASN A 416 -19.09 -10.83 -16.21
C ASN A 416 -18.48 -10.73 -14.80
N LEU A 417 -17.79 -11.77 -14.33
CA LEU A 417 -17.17 -11.79 -13.01
C LEU A 417 -15.65 -11.89 -13.09
N ILE A 418 -14.98 -11.02 -12.35
CA ILE A 418 -13.53 -11.03 -12.14
C ILE A 418 -13.25 -11.28 -10.66
N GLY A 419 -12.34 -12.20 -10.37
CA GLY A 419 -11.83 -12.44 -9.02
C GLY A 419 -10.47 -11.76 -8.83
N ILE A 420 -10.24 -11.15 -7.68
CA ILE A 420 -8.93 -10.59 -7.32
C ILE A 420 -8.53 -11.20 -5.99
N LYS A 421 -7.49 -12.02 -6.00
CA LYS A 421 -6.97 -12.67 -4.79
C LYS A 421 -5.75 -11.93 -4.29
N ILE A 422 -5.76 -11.63 -2.98
CA ILE A 422 -4.74 -10.83 -2.32
C ILE A 422 -4.23 -11.59 -1.09
N LYS A 423 -2.92 -11.71 -0.94
CA LYS A 423 -2.28 -12.22 0.29
C LYS A 423 -1.92 -11.06 1.20
N GLN A 424 -2.71 -10.84 2.26
CA GLN A 424 -2.59 -9.65 3.10
C GLN A 424 -1.22 -9.55 3.79
N THR A 425 -0.63 -10.67 4.20
CA THR A 425 0.67 -10.71 4.89
C THR A 425 1.85 -10.29 4.02
N GLN A 426 1.66 -10.24 2.70
CA GLN A 426 2.69 -9.88 1.73
C GLN A 426 2.52 -8.45 1.19
N VAL A 427 1.47 -7.73 1.61
CA VAL A 427 1.26 -6.32 1.26
C VAL A 427 2.41 -5.48 1.80
N ALA A 428 2.93 -4.56 1.00
CA ALA A 428 4.05 -3.73 1.40
C ALA A 428 3.66 -2.78 2.55
N SER A 429 4.61 -2.46 3.42
CA SER A 429 4.38 -1.59 4.58
C SER A 429 4.02 -0.15 4.19
N ASP A 430 4.45 0.29 3.01
CA ASP A 430 4.21 1.61 2.41
C ASP A 430 3.06 1.59 1.37
N ALA A 431 2.27 0.51 1.35
CA ALA A 431 1.09 0.40 0.51
C ALA A 431 0.04 1.46 0.88
N LEU A 432 -0.76 1.86 -0.11
CA LEU A 432 -1.87 2.78 0.10
C LEU A 432 -3.02 2.15 0.92
N GLY A 433 -3.12 0.82 0.86
CA GLY A 433 -4.11 0.03 1.58
C GLY A 433 -5.34 -0.31 0.75
N LEU A 434 -6.13 -1.27 1.25
CA LEU A 434 -7.27 -1.86 0.53
C LEU A 434 -8.41 -0.87 0.24
N ALA A 435 -8.51 0.23 0.98
CA ALA A 435 -9.55 1.25 0.78
C ALA A 435 -9.55 1.84 -0.64
N TRP A 436 -8.37 1.92 -1.27
CA TRP A 436 -8.21 2.48 -2.61
C TRP A 436 -8.70 1.55 -3.72
N LEU A 437 -8.97 0.28 -3.43
CA LEU A 437 -9.64 -0.63 -4.38
C LEU A 437 -11.07 -0.18 -4.71
N ARG A 438 -11.66 0.75 -3.93
CA ARG A 438 -12.94 1.40 -4.27
C ARG A 438 -12.89 2.11 -5.64
N THR A 439 -11.71 2.59 -6.06
CA THR A 439 -11.52 3.22 -7.39
C THR A 439 -11.79 2.26 -8.56
N LEU A 440 -11.73 0.95 -8.35
CA LEU A 440 -12.11 -0.04 -9.37
C LEU A 440 -13.56 0.14 -9.82
N ARG A 441 -14.45 0.59 -8.94
CA ARG A 441 -15.87 0.80 -9.27
C ARG A 441 -16.09 1.92 -10.30
N GLU A 442 -15.21 2.91 -10.32
CA GLU A 442 -15.29 4.05 -11.26
C GLU A 442 -14.79 3.67 -12.65
N ILE A 443 -13.94 2.63 -12.71
CA ILE A 443 -13.23 2.20 -13.91
C ILE A 443 -13.91 1.01 -14.59
N LEU A 444 -14.43 0.07 -13.80
CA LEU A 444 -15.03 -1.14 -14.32
C LEU A 444 -16.35 -0.83 -15.04
N PRO A 445 -16.67 -1.55 -16.13
CA PRO A 445 -17.94 -1.39 -16.80
C PRO A 445 -19.11 -1.72 -15.84
N PRO A 446 -20.27 -1.05 -15.96
CA PRO A 446 -21.41 -1.28 -15.06
C PRO A 446 -21.95 -2.72 -15.02
N HIS A 447 -21.64 -3.52 -16.04
CA HIS A 447 -22.07 -4.92 -16.14
C HIS A 447 -21.01 -5.92 -15.65
N THR A 448 -19.84 -5.46 -15.20
CA THR A 448 -18.76 -6.31 -14.69
C THR A 448 -18.71 -6.24 -13.17
N THR A 449 -18.76 -7.41 -12.53
CA THR A 449 -18.64 -7.56 -11.09
C THR A 449 -17.23 -7.98 -10.73
N CYS A 450 -16.66 -7.35 -9.70
CA CYS A 450 -15.35 -7.70 -9.15
C CYS A 450 -15.51 -8.21 -7.72
N ILE A 451 -14.98 -9.39 -7.43
CA ILE A 451 -14.96 -9.97 -6.07
C ILE A 451 -13.51 -10.04 -5.60
N ILE A 452 -13.24 -9.50 -4.42
CA ILE A 452 -11.91 -9.46 -3.83
C ILE A 452 -11.81 -10.52 -2.74
N PHE A 453 -10.86 -11.45 -2.89
CA PHE A 453 -10.54 -12.50 -1.93
C PHE A 453 -9.29 -12.10 -1.15
N VAL A 454 -9.46 -11.71 0.11
CA VAL A 454 -8.34 -11.38 0.99
C VAL A 454 -7.98 -12.59 1.84
N ASN A 455 -6.79 -13.15 1.62
CA ASN A 455 -6.23 -14.18 2.47
C ASN A 455 -5.50 -13.53 3.65
N ALA A 456 -6.18 -13.49 4.79
CA ALA A 456 -5.63 -13.03 6.06
C ALA A 456 -5.11 -14.24 6.86
N VAL A 457 -3.82 -14.24 7.19
CA VAL A 457 -3.30 -15.19 8.19
C VAL A 457 -3.58 -14.60 9.56
N VAL A 458 -4.55 -15.17 10.26
CA VAL A 458 -4.82 -14.78 11.65
C VAL A 458 -3.70 -15.36 12.52
N SER A 459 -2.85 -14.51 13.08
CA SER A 459 -1.97 -14.90 14.17
C SER A 459 -2.85 -15.24 15.37
N GLN A 460 -2.87 -16.51 15.78
CA GLN A 460 -3.54 -16.89 17.01
C GLN A 460 -2.72 -16.40 18.19
N ASP A 461 -3.18 -15.33 18.83
CA ASP A 461 -2.61 -14.88 20.10
C ASP A 461 -3.00 -15.87 21.19
N THR A 462 -2.03 -16.66 21.64
CA THR A 462 -2.21 -17.56 22.77
C THR A 462 -1.92 -16.78 24.04
N TYR A 463 -2.97 -16.40 24.77
CA TYR A 463 -2.82 -15.80 26.09
C TYR A 463 -2.57 -16.89 27.14
N ASP A 464 -1.39 -16.84 27.77
CA ASP A 464 -1.12 -17.64 28.96
C ASP A 464 -1.85 -17.01 30.15
N THR A 465 -2.91 -17.67 30.62
CA THR A 465 -3.74 -17.21 31.74
C THR A 465 -3.06 -17.39 33.10
N SER A 466 -1.86 -17.99 33.17
CA SER A 466 -1.14 -18.22 34.42
C SER A 466 -0.54 -16.95 35.05
N THR A 467 -0.50 -15.83 34.32
CA THR A 467 0.08 -14.55 34.80
C THR A 467 -0.93 -13.44 35.10
N VAL A 468 -2.24 -13.70 34.97
CA VAL A 468 -3.26 -12.69 35.30
C VAL A 468 -3.41 -12.63 36.83
N SER A 469 -2.98 -11.52 37.44
CA SER A 469 -3.07 -11.31 38.88
C SER A 469 -4.52 -11.41 39.38
N ASP A 470 -4.69 -12.03 40.56
CA ASP A 470 -5.90 -12.45 41.30
C ASP A 470 -7.13 -11.50 41.36
N VAL A 471 -7.10 -10.31 40.76
CA VAL A 471 -8.24 -9.39 40.71
C VAL A 471 -9.21 -9.73 39.56
N GLY A 472 -8.77 -10.50 38.55
CA GLY A 472 -9.65 -10.95 37.44
C GLY A 472 -10.44 -12.24 37.73
N ALA A 473 -10.12 -12.96 38.80
CA ALA A 473 -10.66 -14.29 39.07
C ALA A 473 -12.13 -14.28 39.57
N GLU A 474 -12.62 -13.16 40.12
CA GLU A 474 -14.02 -13.07 40.56
C GLU A 474 -15.00 -12.80 39.40
N LEU A 475 -14.56 -12.22 38.28
CA LEU A 475 -15.44 -11.92 37.15
C LEU A 475 -15.65 -13.10 36.19
N LEU A 476 -14.79 -14.12 36.24
CA LEU A 476 -14.76 -15.26 35.32
C LEU A 476 -15.11 -16.60 35.99
N SER A 477 -15.74 -16.56 37.18
CA SER A 477 -16.13 -17.76 37.93
C SER A 477 -17.38 -18.49 37.38
N PHE A 478 -17.55 -18.51 36.05
CA PHE A 478 -18.41 -19.48 35.36
C PHE A 478 -17.55 -20.38 34.46
N THR A 479 -17.11 -21.49 35.05
CA THR A 479 -16.82 -22.80 34.43
C THR A 479 -15.69 -22.93 33.37
N SER A 480 -14.65 -23.62 33.83
CA SER A 480 -13.61 -24.42 33.14
C SER A 480 -12.24 -23.76 32.90
N PRO A 481 -11.15 -24.29 33.50
CA PRO A 481 -9.78 -23.86 33.21
C PRO A 481 -9.35 -24.51 31.89
N SER A 482 -8.89 -23.68 30.94
CA SER A 482 -8.64 -24.00 29.53
C SER A 482 -9.86 -24.01 28.61
N GLU A 483 -10.63 -22.92 28.59
CA GLU A 483 -11.22 -22.53 27.31
C GLU A 483 -10.08 -22.07 26.39
N THR A 484 -9.60 -22.99 25.57
CA THR A 484 -9.16 -22.57 24.24
C THR A 484 -10.41 -21.98 23.62
N ILE A 485 -10.51 -20.65 23.52
CA ILE A 485 -11.42 -20.04 22.56
C ILE A 485 -10.81 -20.33 21.19
N SER A 486 -10.90 -21.59 20.77
CA SER A 486 -10.98 -21.88 19.37
C SER A 486 -12.25 -21.17 18.94
N ILE A 487 -12.10 -20.06 18.23
CA ILE A 487 -12.99 -19.79 17.12
C ILE A 487 -12.76 -20.99 16.19
N ALA A 488 -13.38 -22.12 16.54
CA ALA A 488 -13.44 -23.30 15.73
C ALA A 488 -14.20 -22.83 14.51
N SER A 489 -13.44 -22.47 13.47
CA SER A 489 -13.94 -22.20 12.13
C SER A 489 -15.36 -21.62 12.16
N VAL A 490 -15.52 -20.39 12.67
CA VAL A 490 -16.50 -19.58 11.97
C VAL A 490 -15.88 -19.50 10.59
N ASP A 491 -16.49 -20.21 9.65
CA ASP A 491 -16.22 -20.15 8.23
C ASP A 491 -16.52 -18.70 7.82
N LEU A 492 -15.62 -17.80 8.23
CA LEU A 492 -15.52 -16.46 7.72
C LEU A 492 -14.94 -16.69 6.33
N GLY A 493 -15.82 -17.09 5.43
CA GLY A 493 -15.65 -16.83 4.01
C GLY A 493 -15.18 -15.38 3.84
N PRO A 494 -14.51 -15.07 2.72
CA PRO A 494 -13.93 -13.76 2.48
C PRO A 494 -14.88 -12.64 2.93
N ILE A 495 -14.45 -11.83 3.90
CA ILE A 495 -15.23 -10.67 4.35
C ILE A 495 -15.25 -9.69 3.19
N ILE A 496 -16.40 -9.61 2.51
CA ILE A 496 -16.65 -8.61 1.48
C ILE A 496 -17.15 -7.37 2.19
N TYR A 497 -16.40 -6.26 2.11
CA TYR A 497 -16.93 -4.95 2.47
C TYR A 497 -17.90 -4.50 1.37
N VAL A 498 -19.21 -4.63 1.62
CA VAL A 498 -20.24 -3.87 0.90
C VAL A 498 -20.85 -2.91 1.91
N GLU A 499 -20.44 -1.64 1.87
CA GLU A 499 -21.11 -0.59 2.63
C GLU A 499 -22.13 0.12 1.74
N GLU A 500 -23.39 0.10 2.18
CA GLU A 500 -24.48 0.89 1.64
C GLU A 500 -24.34 2.33 2.14
N GLY A 501 -24.05 3.26 1.22
CA GLY A 501 -24.12 4.68 1.52
C GLY A 501 -25.57 5.15 1.42
N GLU A 502 -26.26 5.29 2.56
CA GLU A 502 -27.43 6.16 2.63
C GLU A 502 -27.01 7.58 2.26
N CYS A 503 -27.64 8.16 1.23
CA CYS A 503 -27.54 9.58 0.93
C CYS A 503 -28.19 10.42 2.05
N ALA A 504 -27.46 10.66 3.14
CA ALA A 504 -27.78 11.73 4.07
C ALA A 504 -27.22 13.04 3.51
N ASN A 505 -28.08 13.80 2.82
CA ASN A 505 -27.86 15.22 2.56
C ASN A 505 -27.66 15.95 3.90
N ASN A 506 -26.41 16.30 4.23
CA ASN A 506 -26.12 17.34 5.20
C ASN A 506 -25.11 18.30 4.59
N TYR A 507 -25.64 19.28 3.84
CA TYR A 507 -24.99 20.57 3.70
C TYR A 507 -24.97 21.21 5.09
N GLY A 508 -23.78 21.31 5.67
CA GLY A 508 -23.51 22.07 6.88
C GLY A 508 -22.29 22.93 6.65
N ASP A 509 -22.53 24.22 6.44
CA ASP A 509 -21.55 25.30 6.38
C ASP A 509 -20.55 25.22 7.53
N VAL A 510 -19.24 25.33 7.23
CA VAL A 510 -18.28 25.95 8.15
C VAL A 510 -17.24 26.74 7.34
N VAL A 511 -17.17 28.02 7.72
CA VAL A 511 -16.21 29.08 7.35
C VAL A 511 -14.77 28.71 7.69
#